data_AF-A0A060C550-F1
#
_entry.id   AF-A0A060C550-F1
#
_cell.length_a   1.000
_cell.length_b   1.000
_cell.length_c   1.000
_cell.angle_alpha   90.00
_cell.angle_beta   90.00
_cell.angle_gamma   90.00
#
_symmetry.space_group_name_H-M   'P 1'
#
loop_
_entity.id
_entity.type
_entity.pdbx_description
1 polymer ?
#
loop_
_entity_poly.entity_id
_entity_poly.type
_entity_poly.pdbx_seq_one_letter_code
_entity_poly.pdbx_strand_id
1 'polypeptide(L)'
;MAKEIKDMRKEMEAMKATMLDVHTGKKFDASRLQLFPDIPKNHWAYEYVAVLAGNGMIKGYPDGTFSGDRPMTRYEFAAMLYRAMRNGATLSDKLLAEFEPELERFT
;
A
#
# COMPACT_ATOMS: atom_id res chain seq x y z
N MET A 1 -17.13 10.60 -11.98
CA MET A 1 -16.99 9.13 -11.87
C MET A 1 -16.04 8.51 -12.90
N ALA A 2 -16.39 8.30 -14.18
CA ALA A 2 -15.48 7.58 -15.13
C ALA A 2 -14.16 8.31 -15.42
N LYS A 3 -14.17 9.65 -15.39
CA LYS A 3 -12.96 10.48 -15.58
C LYS A 3 -12.03 10.42 -14.37
N GLU A 4 -12.57 10.54 -13.15
CA GLU A 4 -11.80 10.45 -11.90
C GLU A 4 -11.13 9.09 -11.72
N ILE A 5 -11.80 7.99 -12.07
CA ILE A 5 -11.20 6.63 -12.00
C ILE A 5 -10.04 6.50 -12.99
N LYS A 6 -10.14 7.11 -14.18
CA LYS A 6 -9.10 7.07 -15.20
C LYS A 6 -7.90 7.95 -14.82
N ASP A 7 -8.17 9.10 -14.22
CA ASP A 7 -7.13 10.03 -13.75
C ASP A 7 -6.41 9.43 -12.54
N MET A 8 -7.13 8.84 -11.59
CA MET A 8 -6.56 8.08 -10.49
C MET A 8 -5.73 6.90 -11.00
N ARG A 9 -6.20 6.15 -12.03
CA ARG A 9 -5.39 5.08 -12.63
C ARG A 9 -4.08 5.61 -13.22
N LYS A 10 -4.07 6.78 -13.85
CA LYS A 10 -2.85 7.41 -14.37
C LYS A 10 -1.89 7.82 -13.25
N GLU A 11 -2.41 8.40 -12.18
CA GLU A 11 -1.63 8.74 -10.99
C GLU A 11 -1.05 7.49 -10.33
N MET A 12 -1.81 6.39 -10.30
CA MET A 12 -1.36 5.09 -9.80
C MET A 12 -0.32 4.41 -10.70
N GLU A 13 -0.41 4.56 -12.03
CA GLU A 13 0.63 4.11 -12.95
C GLU A 13 1.92 4.96 -12.82
N ALA A 14 1.77 6.27 -12.61
CA ALA A 14 2.91 7.14 -12.29
C ALA A 14 3.51 6.77 -10.92
N MET A 15 2.69 6.38 -9.96
CA MET A 15 3.12 5.88 -8.65
C MET A 15 3.81 4.52 -8.76
N LYS A 16 3.33 3.62 -9.63
CA LYS A 16 3.97 2.34 -9.95
C LYS A 16 5.35 2.56 -10.60
N ALA A 17 5.45 3.51 -11.52
CA ALA A 17 6.71 3.87 -12.17
C ALA A 17 7.71 4.51 -11.18
N THR A 18 7.23 5.36 -10.27
CA THR A 18 8.08 5.94 -9.21
C THR A 18 8.44 4.94 -8.10
N MET A 19 7.57 3.97 -7.80
CA MET A 19 7.90 2.81 -6.94
C MET A 19 8.98 1.90 -7.55
N LEU A 20 9.13 1.91 -8.88
CA LEU A 20 10.16 1.16 -9.59
C LEU A 20 11.55 1.83 -9.55
N ASP A 21 11.66 3.12 -9.17
CA ASP A 21 12.86 3.90 -9.54
C ASP A 21 13.47 4.83 -8.48
N VAL A 22 13.11 4.78 -7.18
CA VAL A 22 13.71 5.74 -6.23
C VAL A 22 14.35 5.09 -4.99
N HIS A 23 15.65 4.81 -5.17
CA HIS A 23 16.73 5.03 -4.19
C HIS A 23 16.96 4.08 -3.01
N THR A 24 16.27 2.95 -2.88
CA THR A 24 16.66 1.93 -1.88
C THR A 24 16.76 0.56 -2.55
N GLY A 25 17.90 -0.12 -2.42
CA GLY A 25 18.25 -1.35 -3.15
C GLY A 25 17.35 -2.58 -2.91
N LYS A 26 16.11 -2.42 -2.44
CA LYS A 26 15.07 -3.45 -2.44
C LYS A 26 14.14 -3.21 -3.63
N LYS A 27 14.30 -4.04 -4.66
CA LYS A 27 13.36 -4.14 -5.77
C LYS A 27 12.01 -4.57 -5.20
N PHE A 28 10.96 -3.77 -5.41
CA PHE A 28 9.59 -4.25 -5.25
C PHE A 28 9.42 -5.45 -6.16
N ASP A 29 9.20 -6.62 -5.57
CA ASP A 29 9.15 -7.85 -6.34
C ASP A 29 7.73 -8.02 -6.85
N ALA A 30 7.51 -7.62 -8.10
CA ALA A 30 6.22 -7.78 -8.79
C ALA A 30 5.83 -9.25 -9.01
N SER A 31 6.75 -10.20 -8.77
CA SER A 31 6.43 -11.63 -8.76
C SER A 31 5.85 -12.12 -7.43
N ARG A 32 5.99 -11.33 -6.35
CA ARG A 32 5.41 -11.64 -5.04
C ARG A 32 4.00 -11.08 -4.96
N LEU A 33 3.03 -11.99 -5.03
CA LEU A 33 1.61 -11.66 -4.94
C LEU A 33 0.99 -12.41 -3.77
N GLN A 34 0.23 -11.70 -2.95
CA GLN A 34 -0.68 -12.29 -1.97
C GLN A 34 -2.11 -11.88 -2.33
N LEU A 35 -2.95 -12.86 -2.67
CA LEU A 35 -4.31 -12.63 -3.13
C LEU A 35 -5.27 -12.62 -1.95
N PHE A 36 -6.32 -11.80 -2.06
CA PHE A 36 -7.41 -11.76 -1.10
C PHE A 36 -8.71 -12.22 -1.77
N PRO A 37 -9.53 -13.05 -1.10
CA PRO A 37 -10.74 -13.63 -1.69
C PRO A 37 -11.83 -12.57 -1.96
N ASP A 38 -11.82 -11.46 -1.23
CA ASP A 38 -12.74 -10.33 -1.37
C ASP A 38 -12.31 -9.31 -2.42
N ILE A 39 -11.21 -9.56 -3.15
CA ILE A 39 -10.79 -8.73 -4.28
C ILE A 39 -10.80 -9.57 -5.57
N PRO A 40 -11.87 -9.47 -6.39
CA PRO A 40 -11.94 -10.14 -7.68
C PRO A 40 -10.84 -9.70 -8.65
N LYS A 41 -10.43 -10.59 -9.58
CA LYS A 41 -9.40 -10.30 -10.60
C LYS A 41 -9.70 -9.10 -11.49
N ASN A 42 -10.98 -8.81 -11.72
CA ASN A 42 -11.43 -7.67 -12.53
C ASN A 42 -11.56 -6.37 -11.71
N HIS A 43 -11.25 -6.40 -10.42
CA HIS A 43 -11.26 -5.22 -9.56
C HIS A 43 -10.01 -4.36 -9.82
N TRP A 44 -10.18 -3.04 -9.89
CA TRP A 44 -9.09 -2.11 -10.20
C TRP A 44 -7.92 -2.19 -9.21
N ALA A 45 -8.20 -2.54 -7.95
CA ALA A 45 -7.22 -2.64 -6.87
C ALA A 45 -6.49 -3.99 -6.83
N TYR A 46 -6.90 -4.99 -7.62
CA TYR A 46 -6.42 -6.36 -7.54
C TYR A 46 -4.89 -6.47 -7.55
N GLU A 47 -4.26 -5.95 -8.61
CA GLU A 47 -2.81 -6.00 -8.77
C GLU A 47 -2.08 -5.18 -7.68
N TYR A 48 -2.60 -4.00 -7.33
CA TYR A 48 -1.97 -3.12 -6.36
C TYR A 48 -1.94 -3.73 -4.97
N VAL A 49 -3.08 -4.24 -4.50
CA VAL A 49 -3.18 -4.87 -3.19
C VAL A 49 -2.36 -6.15 -3.17
N ALA A 50 -2.38 -6.94 -4.25
CA ALA A 50 -1.61 -8.18 -4.33
C ALA A 50 -0.11 -7.96 -4.23
N VAL A 51 0.43 -6.97 -4.94
CA VAL A 51 1.86 -6.61 -4.91
C VAL A 51 2.24 -6.05 -3.54
N LEU A 52 1.45 -5.12 -2.98
CA LEU A 52 1.73 -4.54 -1.67
C LEU A 52 1.69 -5.59 -0.55
N ALA A 53 0.76 -6.54 -0.62
CA ALA A 53 0.67 -7.64 0.33
C ALA A 53 1.80 -8.65 0.16
N GLY A 54 2.13 -9.04 -1.07
CA GLY A 54 3.27 -9.92 -1.36
C GLY A 54 4.62 -9.33 -0.95
N ASN A 55 4.72 -8.00 -0.85
CA ASN A 55 5.89 -7.28 -0.33
C ASN A 55 5.77 -6.93 1.17
N GLY A 56 4.76 -7.46 1.87
CA GLY A 56 4.61 -7.36 3.32
C GLY A 56 4.16 -5.99 3.85
N MET A 57 3.68 -5.10 2.99
CA MET A 57 3.14 -3.79 3.39
C MET A 57 1.69 -3.90 3.87
N ILE A 58 0.92 -4.77 3.21
CA ILE A 58 -0.45 -5.14 3.59
C ILE A 58 -0.43 -6.57 4.14
N LYS A 59 -1.20 -6.82 5.20
CA LYS A 59 -1.38 -8.18 5.74
C LYS A 59 -2.80 -8.73 5.54
N GLY A 60 -3.78 -7.85 5.40
CA GLY A 60 -5.19 -8.20 5.51
C GLY A 60 -5.60 -8.55 6.95
N TYR A 61 -6.74 -9.19 7.06
CA TYR A 61 -7.39 -9.55 8.30
C TYR A 61 -7.19 -11.02 8.68
N PRO A 62 -7.44 -11.39 9.96
CA PRO A 62 -7.34 -12.78 10.41
C PRO A 62 -8.25 -13.76 9.64
N ASP A 63 -9.35 -13.25 9.06
CA ASP A 63 -10.26 -14.03 8.20
C ASP A 63 -9.75 -14.20 6.76
N GLY A 64 -8.58 -13.63 6.44
CA GLY A 64 -7.95 -13.70 5.13
C GLY A 64 -8.42 -12.64 4.14
N THR A 65 -9.24 -11.67 4.54
CA THR A 65 -9.74 -10.60 3.65
C THR A 65 -8.85 -9.36 3.65
N PHE A 66 -8.99 -8.51 2.64
CA PHE A 66 -8.45 -7.14 2.67
C PHE A 66 -9.44 -6.16 3.31
N SER A 67 -10.74 -6.41 3.13
CA SER A 67 -11.88 -5.55 3.50
C SER A 67 -11.75 -4.14 2.90
N GLY A 68 -11.65 -4.05 1.57
CA GLY A 68 -11.40 -2.80 0.85
C GLY A 68 -12.55 -1.78 0.83
N ASP A 69 -13.78 -2.20 1.12
CA ASP A 69 -14.98 -1.33 1.05
C ASP A 69 -15.22 -0.52 2.32
N ARG A 70 -14.51 -0.82 3.41
CA ARG A 70 -14.65 -0.06 4.67
C ARG A 70 -13.65 1.10 4.69
N PRO A 71 -13.95 2.17 5.45
CA PRO A 71 -12.97 3.21 5.76
C PRO A 71 -11.76 2.62 6.49
N MET A 72 -10.57 2.98 6.00
CA MET A 72 -9.30 2.71 6.68
C MET A 72 -9.14 3.67 7.86
N THR A 73 -8.77 3.13 9.03
CA THR A 73 -8.45 3.95 10.20
C THR A 73 -7.05 4.56 10.09
N ARG A 74 -6.82 5.64 10.83
CA ARG A 74 -5.48 6.27 10.92
C ARG A 74 -4.42 5.28 11.40
N TYR A 75 -4.73 4.43 12.38
CA TYR A 75 -3.79 3.41 12.88
C TYR A 75 -3.44 2.35 11.85
N GLU A 76 -4.41 1.93 11.04
CA GLU A 76 -4.14 0.95 9.99
C GLU A 76 -3.24 1.52 8.90
N PHE A 77 -3.48 2.78 8.54
CA PHE A 77 -2.61 3.48 7.62
C PHE A 77 -1.20 3.66 8.20
N ALA A 78 -1.08 4.11 9.46
CA ALA A 78 0.20 4.22 10.13
C ALA A 78 0.93 2.86 10.22
N ALA A 79 0.21 1.77 10.45
CA ALA A 79 0.80 0.42 10.42
C ALA A 79 1.33 0.04 9.03
N MET A 80 0.65 0.46 7.95
CA MET A 80 1.16 0.30 6.59
C MET A 80 2.42 1.14 6.36
N LEU A 81 2.43 2.41 6.79
CA LEU A 81 3.60 3.29 6.70
C LEU A 81 4.81 2.71 7.45
N TYR A 82 4.59 2.24 8.68
CA TYR A 82 5.63 1.59 9.47
C TYR A 82 6.22 0.35 8.77
N ARG A 83 5.36 -0.51 8.20
CA ARG A 83 5.83 -1.67 7.42
C ARG A 83 6.58 -1.26 6.15
N ALA A 84 6.14 -0.20 5.49
CA ALA A 84 6.83 0.34 4.33
C ALA A 84 8.24 0.83 4.72
N MET A 85 8.38 1.58 5.80
CA MET A 85 9.68 2.01 6.35
C MET A 85 10.58 0.84 6.70
N ARG A 86 10.05 -0.18 7.40
CA ARG A 86 10.77 -1.43 7.71
C ARG A 86 11.21 -2.19 6.47
N ASN A 87 10.53 -1.97 5.34
CA ASN A 87 10.89 -2.53 4.04
C ASN A 87 11.75 -1.60 3.17
N GLY A 88 12.20 -0.45 3.69
CA GLY A 88 13.11 0.46 3.03
C GLY A 88 12.44 1.60 2.26
N ALA A 89 11.14 1.85 2.45
CA ALA A 89 10.49 3.03 1.91
C ALA A 89 10.91 4.28 2.70
N THR A 90 11.23 5.35 1.99
CA THR A 90 11.44 6.67 2.59
C THR A 90 10.11 7.41 2.62
N LEU A 91 9.71 7.89 3.80
CA LEU A 91 8.53 8.75 3.94
C LEU A 91 8.94 10.22 3.83
N SER A 92 8.04 11.07 3.36
CA SER A 92 8.28 12.52 3.37
C SER A 92 8.18 13.09 4.79
N ASP A 93 8.91 14.16 5.06
CA ASP A 93 8.89 14.83 6.37
C ASP A 93 7.47 15.24 6.80
N LYS A 94 6.66 15.70 5.84
CA LYS A 94 5.24 16.03 6.10
C LYS A 94 4.45 14.81 6.57
N LEU A 95 4.66 13.65 5.94
CA LEU A 95 3.93 12.44 6.27
C LEU A 95 4.40 11.85 7.61
N LEU A 96 5.69 11.96 7.90
CA LEU A 96 6.24 11.60 9.21
C LEU A 96 5.62 12.47 10.31
N ALA A 97 5.58 13.79 10.15
CA ALA A 97 4.98 14.69 11.13
C ALA A 97 3.47 14.44 11.34
N GLU A 98 2.72 14.16 10.27
CA GLU A 98 1.27 13.91 10.35
C GLU A 98 0.91 12.62 11.11
N PHE A 99 1.77 11.60 11.04
CA PHE A 99 1.54 10.29 11.62
C PHE A 99 2.50 9.94 12.77
N GLU A 100 3.30 10.89 13.23
CA GLU A 100 4.23 10.73 14.35
C GLU A 100 3.57 10.09 15.59
N PRO A 101 2.38 10.56 16.06
CA PRO A 101 1.75 10.00 17.25
C PRO A 101 1.35 8.52 17.12
N GLU A 102 1.06 8.06 15.91
CA GLU A 102 0.76 6.66 15.63
C GLU A 102 2.02 5.83 15.39
N LEU A 103 3.03 6.40 14.73
CA LEU A 103 4.29 5.71 14.42
C LEU A 103 5.12 5.40 15.67
N GLU A 104 5.15 6.30 16.65
CA GLU A 104 5.82 6.10 17.94
C GLU A 104 5.25 4.92 18.75
N ARG A 105 4.04 4.44 18.42
CA ARG A 105 3.44 3.29 19.11
C ARG A 105 3.92 1.94 18.57
N PHE A 106 4.64 1.94 17.45
CA PHE A 106 5.19 0.73 16.83
C PHE A 106 6.68 0.52 17.14
N THR A 107 7.31 1.43 17.88
CA THR A 107 8.72 1.36 18.27
C THR A 107 8.93 0.67 19.60
#